data_AF-A0A1T4RW12-F1
#
_entry.id   AF-A0A1T4RW12-F1
#
_cell.length_a   1.000
_cell.length_b   1.000
_cell.length_c   1.000
_cell.angle_alpha   90.00
_cell.angle_beta   90.00
_cell.angle_gamma   90.00
#
_symmetry.space_group_name_H-M   'P 1'
#
loop_
_entity.id
_entity.type
_entity.pdbx_description
1 polymer ?
#
loop_
_entity_poly.entity_id
_entity_poly.type
_entity_poly.pdbx_seq_one_letter_code
_entity_poly.pdbx_strand_id
1 'polypeptide(L)' 'MRKMVQIAPSSLEALALLQSDSGKTFQALMDEAIADLLKKHKRPVGMKEMFAQSLARGGRPAKRG' A
#
# COMPACT_ATOMS: atom_id res chain seq x y z
N MET A 1 -5.54 15.64 -1.93
CA MET A 1 -6.96 15.24 -2.13
C MET A 1 -7.40 14.40 -0.94
N ARG A 2 -8.52 14.73 -0.29
CA ARG A 2 -9.04 13.96 0.85
C ARG A 2 -10.00 12.90 0.33
N LYS A 3 -9.75 11.63 0.63
CA LYS A 3 -10.71 10.54 0.42
C LYS A 3 -11.17 10.00 1.78
N MET A 4 -12.45 9.63 1.86
CA MET A 4 -13.01 8.97 3.04
C MET A 4 -13.19 7.49 2.72
N VAL A 5 -12.92 6.65 3.71
CA VAL A 5 -13.09 5.19 3.62
C VAL A 5 -13.96 4.76 4.79
N GLN A 6 -14.93 3.90 4.53
CA GLN A 6 -15.71 3.26 5.59
C GLN A 6 -14.99 2.00 6.05
N ILE A 7 -14.86 1.85 7.37
CA ILE A 7 -14.32 0.66 8.02
C ILE A 7 -15.46 0.07 8.83
N ALA A 8 -15.68 -1.24 8.71
CA ALA A 8 -16.70 -1.93 9.48
C ALA A 8 -16.41 -1.80 10.99
N PRO A 9 -17.44 -1.64 11.85
CA PRO A 9 -17.24 -1.49 13.30
C PRO A 9 -16.41 -2.63 13.91
N SER A 10 -16.67 -3.87 13.51
CA SER A 10 -15.91 -5.04 13.96
C SER A 10 -14.43 -5.00 13.57
N SER A 11 -14.11 -4.44 12.41
CA SER A 11 -12.72 -4.25 11.99
C SER A 11 -12.03 -3.13 12.79
N LEU A 12 -12.75 -2.08 13.18
CA LEU A 12 -12.21 -1.04 14.06
C LEU A 12 -11.89 -1.57 15.46
N GLU A 13 -12.76 -2.40 16.02
CA GLU A 13 -12.51 -3.06 17.31
C GLU A 13 -11.28 -3.96 17.25
N ALA A 14 -11.18 -4.79 16.21
CA ALA A 14 -10.01 -5.65 16.00
C ALA A 14 -8.71 -4.84 15.81
N LEU A 15 -8.77 -3.70 15.10
CA LEU A 15 -7.62 -2.80 14.94
C LEU A 15 -7.21 -2.15 16.26
N ALA A 16 -8.15 -1.82 17.14
CA ALA A 16 -7.86 -1.27 18.47
C ALA A 16 -7.15 -2.29 19.38
N LEU A 17 -7.59 -3.55 19.33
CA LEU A 17 -6.90 -4.65 20.03
C LEU A 17 -5.48 -4.83 19.47
N LEU A 18 -5.34 -4.90 18.14
CA LEU A 18 -4.03 -5.02 17.50
C LEU A 18 -3.11 -3.83 17.80
N GLN A 19 -3.67 -2.62 17.93
CA GLN A 19 -2.93 -1.43 18.34
C GLN A 19 -2.31 -1.62 19.74
N SER A 20 -3.09 -2.17 20.66
CA SER A 20 -2.69 -2.42 22.05
C SER A 20 -1.62 -3.50 22.12
N ASP A 21 -1.78 -4.58 21.34
CA ASP A 21 -0.87 -5.72 21.33
C ASP A 21 0.47 -5.42 20.65
N SER A 22 0.45 -4.64 19.57
CA SER A 22 1.65 -4.36 18.76
C SER A 22 2.38 -3.08 19.15
N GLY A 23 1.75 -2.18 19.90
CA GLY A 23 2.26 -0.84 20.22
C GLY A 23 2.35 0.10 19.01
N LYS A 24 1.88 -0.32 17.82
CA LYS A 24 1.82 0.53 16.62
C LYS A 24 0.66 1.51 16.74
N THR A 25 0.69 2.62 16.01
CA THR A 25 -0.47 3.50 15.89
C THR A 25 -1.46 2.98 14.85
N PHE A 26 -2.73 3.36 14.94
CA PHE A 26 -3.73 3.08 13.91
C PHE A 26 -3.27 3.46 12.50
N GLN A 27 -2.64 4.64 12.34
CA GLN A 27 -2.12 5.09 11.04
C GLN A 27 -1.04 4.14 10.50
N ALA A 28 -0.11 3.68 11.35
CA ALA A 28 0.93 2.75 10.94
C ALA A 28 0.36 1.39 10.49
N LEU A 29 -0.67 0.88 11.17
CA LEU A 29 -1.38 -0.34 10.78
C LEU A 29 -2.09 -0.17 9.43
N MET A 30 -2.72 0.98 9.19
CA MET A 30 -3.37 1.28 7.91
C MET A 30 -2.37 1.42 6.77
N ASP A 31 -1.24 2.08 6.99
CA ASP A 31 -0.19 2.25 5.99
C ASP A 31 0.43 0.88 5.61
N GLU A 32 0.63 0.00 6.59
CA GLU A 32 1.09 -1.38 6.38
C GLU A 32 0.07 -2.18 5.56
N ALA A 33 -1.21 -2.16 5.95
CA ALA A 33 -2.26 -2.87 5.21
C ALA A 33 -2.40 -2.38 3.76
N ILE A 34 -2.29 -1.07 3.53
CA ILE A 34 -2.32 -0.49 2.18
C ILE A 34 -1.09 -0.92 1.38
N ALA A 35 0.11 -0.86 1.98
CA ALA A 35 1.34 -1.25 1.32
C ALA A 35 1.31 -2.73 0.92
N ASP A 36 0.87 -3.61 1.82
CA ASP A 36 0.79 -5.04 1.57
C ASP A 36 -0.25 -5.38 0.50
N LEU A 37 -1.40 -4.68 0.50
CA LEU A 37 -2.39 -4.79 -0.56
C LEU A 37 -1.78 -4.40 -1.93
N LEU A 38 -1.10 -3.25 -2.00
CA LEU A 38 -0.50 -2.79 -3.25
C LEU A 38 0.61 -3.71 -3.73
N LYS A 39 1.49 -4.19 -2.84
CA LYS A 39 2.52 -5.19 -3.15
C LYS A 39 1.92 -6.47 -3.70
N LYS A 40 0.85 -7.00 -3.09
CA LYS A 40 0.14 -8.20 -3.56
C LYS A 40 -0.36 -8.06 -5.00
N HIS A 41 -0.76 -6.84 -5.39
CA HIS A 41 -1.19 -6.52 -6.74
C HIS A 41 -0.08 -6.00 -7.67
N LYS A 42 1.20 -6.13 -7.27
CA LYS A 42 2.39 -5.65 -8.01
C LYS A 42 2.31 -4.16 -8.35
N ARG A 43 1.62 -3.39 -7.52
CA ARG A 43 1.56 -1.93 -7.62
C ARG A 43 2.73 -1.34 -6.81
N PRO A 44 3.41 -0.32 -7.34
CA PRO A 44 4.49 0.33 -6.63
C PRO A 44 3.93 1.06 -5.40
N VAL A 45 4.55 0.86 -4.24
CA VAL A 45 4.25 1.51 -2.97
C VAL A 45 5.17 2.72 -2.77
N GLY A 46 4.77 3.84 -3.37
CA GLY A 46 5.42 5.13 -3.16
C GLY A 46 6.22 5.65 -4.35
N MET A 47 6.66 6.90 -4.22
CA MET A 47 7.19 7.69 -5.35
C MET A 47 8.43 7.03 -5.97
N LYS A 48 9.40 6.58 -5.17
CA LYS A 48 10.62 5.93 -5.69
C LYS A 48 10.33 4.69 -6.52
N GLU A 49 9.40 3.84 -6.06
CA GLU A 49 9.04 2.63 -6.79
C GLU A 49 8.20 2.94 -8.04
N MET A 50 7.36 3.99 -7.99
CA MET A 50 6.66 4.50 -9.18
C MET A 50 7.66 4.98 -10.24
N PHE A 51 8.70 5.73 -9.84
CA PHE A 51 9.75 6.17 -10.75
C PHE A 51 10.55 4.99 -11.32
N ALA A 52 10.91 4.01 -10.49
CA ALA A 52 11.60 2.80 -10.95
C ALA A 52 10.77 2.00 -11.97
N GLN A 53 9.45 1.86 -11.76
CA GLN A 53 8.58 1.19 -12.74
C GLN A 53 8.42 1.97 -14.04
N SER A 54 8.35 3.30 -13.99
CA SER A 54 8.30 4.14 -15.20
C SER A 54 9.58 3.99 -16.02
N LEU A 55 10.75 3.98 -15.36
CA LEU A 55 12.04 3.72 -16.02
C LEU A 55 12.11 2.30 -16.60
N ALA A 56 11.64 1.28 -15.88
CA ALA A 56 11.60 -0.10 -16.35
C ALA A 56 10.63 -0.32 -17.54
N ARG A 57 9.52 0.43 -17.61
CA ARG A 57 8.58 0.39 -18.74
C ARG A 57 9.09 1.14 -19.97
N GLY A 58 9.90 2.18 -19.80
CA GLY A 58 10.52 2.93 -20.90
C GLY A 58 11.75 2.26 -21.52
N GLY A 59 12.28 1.21 -20.91
CA GLY A 59 13.55 0.57 -21.29
C GLY A 59 13.47 -0.71 -22.11
N ARG A 60 12.29 -1.14 -22.61
CA ARG A 60 12.25 -2.27 -23.56
C ARG A 60 12.37 -1.75 -24.99
N PRO A 61 13.53 -1.85 -25.67
CA PRO A 61 13.54 -1.74 -27.12
C PRO A 61 12.67 -2.86 -27.67
N ALA A 62 11.66 -2.48 -28.46
CA ALA A 62 10.91 -3.43 -29.26
C ALA A 62 11.93 -4.20 -30.11
N LYS A 63 12.06 -5.50 -29.84
CA LYS A 63 12.79 -6.43 -30.70
C LYS A 63 12.06 -6.44 -32.05
N ARG A 64 12.48 -5.57 -32.97
CA ARG A 64 12.12 -5.65 -34.38
C ARG A 64 12.89 -6.83 -34.95
N GLY A 65 12.14 -7.80 -35.46
CA GLY A 65 12.67 -8.88 -36.29
C GLY A 65 13.14 -8.37 -37.65
#